data_AF-A0A0S7ZLL6-F1
#
_entry.id   AF-A0A0S7ZLL6-F1
#
_cell.length_a   1.000
_cell.length_b   1.000
_cell.length_c   1.000
_cell.angle_alpha   90.00
_cell.angle_beta   90.00
_cell.angle_gamma   90.00
#
_symmetry.space_group_name_H-M   'P 1'
#
loop_
_entity.id
_entity.type
_entity.pdbx_description
1 polymer ?
#
loop_
_entity_poly.entity_id
_entity_poly.type
_entity_poly.pdbx_seq_one_letter_code
_entity_poly.pdbx_strand_id
1 'polypeptide(L)'
;KAKQEKLNILNHRLCDLVKKPEYEIYSLIGSGLQFKFGQTTIARQDIYNSIPERESESFLNLVTAIVSEVDPHNEFFGIEDTGKDIEIILTIEKDVKTNRLKDFDKGDGIIFLNEELNLGIEEGPNLICGDTRSDIPMVSVAMNRSNNTWVIFVTEDDDIKRAVNKVCPRSFFVTEPDTLIALLDSLTRRE
;
A
#
# COMPACT_ATOMS: atom_id res chain seq x y z
N LYS A 1 17.70 -0.70 -13.03
CA LYS A 1 18.53 0.52 -12.86
C LYS A 1 17.88 1.74 -13.54
N ALA A 2 17.65 1.73 -14.86
CA ALA A 2 17.02 2.86 -15.57
C ALA A 2 15.62 3.25 -15.04
N LYS A 3 14.75 2.27 -14.72
CA LYS A 3 13.41 2.52 -14.15
C LYS A 3 13.45 3.28 -12.81
N GLN A 4 14.33 2.85 -11.91
CA GLN A 4 14.50 3.49 -10.61
C GLN A 4 15.07 4.91 -10.75
N GLU A 5 15.95 5.14 -11.71
CA GLU A 5 16.49 6.47 -11.98
C GLU A 5 15.42 7.44 -12.47
N LYS A 6 14.54 6.99 -13.38
CA LYS A 6 13.35 7.75 -13.78
C LYS A 6 12.43 8.06 -12.60
N LEU A 7 12.16 7.08 -11.74
CA LEU A 7 11.35 7.27 -10.54
C LEU A 7 11.99 8.30 -9.60
N ASN A 8 13.31 8.26 -9.42
CA ASN A 8 14.03 9.23 -8.59
C ASN A 8 13.93 10.67 -9.16
N ILE A 9 14.00 10.82 -10.49
CA ILE A 9 13.80 12.13 -11.17
C ILE A 9 12.38 12.62 -10.93
N LEU A 10 11.38 11.77 -11.15
CA LEU A 10 9.97 12.11 -10.88
C LEU A 10 9.77 12.56 -9.43
N ASN A 11 10.32 11.80 -8.47
CA ASN A 11 10.20 12.08 -7.04
C ASN A 11 10.79 13.43 -6.67
N HIS A 12 11.95 13.79 -7.24
CA HIS A 12 12.52 15.12 -7.05
C HIS A 12 11.59 16.22 -7.58
N ARG A 13 11.05 16.05 -8.81
CA ARG A 13 10.16 17.06 -9.39
C ARG A 13 8.87 17.25 -8.61
N LEU A 14 8.28 16.16 -8.10
CA LEU A 14 7.09 16.22 -7.26
C LEU A 14 7.38 16.81 -5.88
N CYS A 15 8.55 16.51 -5.30
CA CYS A 15 9.00 17.13 -4.06
C CYS A 15 9.18 18.65 -4.22
N ASP A 16 9.75 19.10 -5.33
CA ASP A 16 9.90 20.53 -5.60
C ASP A 16 8.57 21.21 -5.95
N LEU A 17 7.64 20.47 -6.57
CA LEU A 17 6.29 20.97 -6.85
C LEU A 17 5.55 21.34 -5.56
N VAL A 18 5.51 20.43 -4.58
CA VAL A 18 4.77 20.65 -3.33
C VAL A 18 5.46 21.63 -2.36
N LYS A 19 6.69 22.06 -2.64
CA LYS A 19 7.32 23.18 -1.89
C LYS A 19 6.79 24.55 -2.32
N LYS A 20 6.08 24.63 -3.44
CA LYS A 20 5.46 25.89 -3.88
C LYS A 20 4.24 26.18 -3.01
N PRO A 21 4.05 27.42 -2.53
CA PRO A 21 2.92 27.76 -1.65
C PRO A 21 1.56 27.36 -2.22
N GLU A 22 1.38 27.45 -3.55
CA GLU A 22 0.13 27.07 -4.20
C GLU A 22 -0.17 25.55 -4.22
N TYR A 23 0.84 24.69 -3.96
CA TYR A 23 0.70 23.23 -4.01
C TYR A 23 1.09 22.53 -2.71
N GLU A 24 1.53 23.28 -1.69
CA GLU A 24 1.92 22.73 -0.38
C GLU A 24 0.81 21.89 0.25
N ILE A 25 -0.45 22.30 0.07
CA ILE A 25 -1.62 21.60 0.60
C ILE A 25 -1.67 20.12 0.19
N TYR A 26 -1.21 19.75 -1.01
CA TYR A 26 -1.22 18.37 -1.51
C TYR A 26 -0.20 17.46 -0.80
N SER A 27 0.73 18.04 -0.02
CA SER A 27 1.60 17.29 0.89
C SER A 27 1.00 17.11 2.29
N LEU A 28 -0.05 17.87 2.62
CA LEU A 28 -0.63 17.97 3.97
C LEU A 28 -2.00 17.29 4.11
N ILE A 29 -2.62 16.88 3.00
CA ILE A 29 -3.92 16.22 2.96
C ILE A 29 -3.80 14.74 2.60
N GLY A 30 -4.74 13.92 3.08
CA GLY A 30 -4.86 12.51 2.69
C GLY A 30 -3.54 11.76 2.86
N SER A 31 -3.11 11.06 1.80
CA SER A 31 -1.83 10.36 1.77
C SER A 31 -0.61 11.31 1.73
N GLY A 32 -0.79 12.57 1.36
CA GLY A 32 0.30 13.51 1.09
C GLY A 32 1.18 13.05 -0.07
N LEU A 33 2.45 13.44 -0.07
CA LEU A 33 3.46 12.93 -1.00
C LEU A 33 4.24 11.77 -0.36
N GLN A 34 4.12 10.57 -0.93
CA GLN A 34 4.77 9.35 -0.42
C GLN A 34 5.61 8.67 -1.50
N PHE A 35 6.79 8.19 -1.11
CA PHE A 35 7.66 7.40 -1.96
C PHE A 35 7.69 5.97 -1.46
N LYS A 36 7.20 5.05 -2.28
CA LYS A 36 7.16 3.60 -2.03
C LYS A 36 8.12 2.90 -2.98
N PHE A 37 8.43 1.63 -2.70
CA PHE A 37 9.25 0.85 -3.63
C PHE A 37 8.50 0.64 -4.95
N GLY A 38 9.02 1.21 -6.04
CA GLY A 38 8.42 1.12 -7.36
C GLY A 38 7.15 1.96 -7.58
N GLN A 39 6.80 2.84 -6.64
CA GLN A 39 5.59 3.67 -6.73
C GLN A 39 5.79 5.02 -6.04
N THR A 40 5.15 6.05 -6.58
CA THR A 40 5.00 7.35 -5.93
C THR A 40 3.53 7.70 -5.85
N THR A 41 3.07 8.07 -4.66
CA THR A 41 1.69 8.49 -4.41
C THR A 41 1.69 9.96 -4.05
N ILE A 42 0.77 10.73 -4.63
CA ILE A 42 0.51 12.11 -4.22
C ILE A 42 -0.99 12.36 -4.10
N ALA A 43 -1.42 12.95 -2.97
CA ALA A 43 -2.81 13.30 -2.78
C ALA A 43 -3.24 14.43 -3.74
N ARG A 44 -4.48 14.34 -4.26
CA ARG A 44 -5.16 15.39 -5.01
C ARG A 44 -6.47 15.86 -4.34
N GLN A 45 -6.96 15.11 -3.35
CA GLN A 45 -8.19 15.41 -2.63
C GLN A 45 -8.22 14.65 -1.29
N ASP A 46 -8.89 15.20 -0.27
CA ASP A 46 -9.12 14.51 1.00
C ASP A 46 -10.49 13.82 1.08
N ILE A 47 -10.74 13.07 2.15
CA ILE A 47 -12.02 12.35 2.34
C ILE A 47 -13.23 13.28 2.48
N TYR A 48 -13.03 14.55 2.84
CA TYR A 48 -14.07 15.55 3.05
C TYR A 48 -14.36 16.39 1.81
N ASN A 49 -13.60 16.20 0.73
CA ASN A 49 -13.63 17.03 -0.48
C ASN A 49 -13.31 18.50 -0.20
N SER A 50 -12.30 18.77 0.63
CA SER A 50 -11.92 20.14 0.99
C SER A 50 -11.26 20.94 -0.14
N ILE A 51 -10.63 20.27 -1.11
CA ILE A 51 -10.02 20.93 -2.27
C ILE A 51 -11.10 21.21 -3.32
N PRO A 52 -11.22 22.43 -3.88
CA PRO A 52 -12.14 22.69 -4.98
C PRO A 52 -11.88 21.73 -6.16
N GLU A 53 -12.94 21.15 -6.72
CA GLU A 53 -12.85 20.12 -7.77
C GLU A 53 -11.95 20.57 -8.94
N ARG A 54 -12.16 21.80 -9.42
CA ARG A 54 -11.35 22.38 -10.50
C ARG A 54 -9.86 22.47 -10.15
N GLU A 55 -9.52 22.76 -8.90
CA GLU A 55 -8.13 22.83 -8.45
C GLU A 55 -7.52 21.43 -8.37
N SER A 56 -8.27 20.47 -7.82
CA SER A 56 -7.88 19.06 -7.79
C SER A 56 -7.62 18.50 -9.20
N GLU A 57 -8.50 18.78 -10.16
CA GLU A 57 -8.33 18.38 -11.56
C GLU A 57 -7.15 19.07 -12.23
N SER A 58 -6.97 20.37 -11.96
CA SER A 58 -5.82 21.12 -12.47
C SER A 58 -4.50 20.54 -11.94
N PHE A 59 -4.49 20.11 -10.68
CA PHE A 59 -3.35 19.45 -10.06
C PHE A 59 -3.08 18.08 -10.67
N LEU A 60 -4.11 17.24 -10.90
CA LEU A 60 -3.94 15.98 -11.64
C LEU A 60 -3.30 16.22 -13.01
N ASN A 61 -3.80 17.20 -13.77
CA ASN A 61 -3.27 17.50 -15.10
C ASN A 61 -1.80 17.94 -15.03
N LEU A 62 -1.44 18.73 -14.02
CA LEU A 62 -0.06 19.16 -13.78
C LEU A 62 0.86 17.98 -13.45
N VAL A 63 0.45 17.10 -12.55
CA VAL A 63 1.21 15.88 -12.19
C VAL A 63 1.36 14.97 -13.42
N THR A 64 0.29 14.79 -14.20
CA THR A 64 0.31 13.99 -15.43
C THR A 64 1.27 14.56 -16.47
N ALA A 65 1.33 15.89 -16.60
CA ALA A 65 2.29 16.57 -17.47
C ALA A 65 3.73 16.34 -17.01
N ILE A 66 4.01 16.41 -15.70
CA ILE A 66 5.34 16.12 -15.14
C ILE A 66 5.75 14.68 -15.45
N VAL A 67 4.84 13.71 -15.27
CA VAL A 67 5.10 12.31 -15.61
C VAL A 67 5.42 12.16 -17.10
N SER A 68 4.62 12.78 -17.98
CA SER A 68 4.82 12.75 -19.43
C SER A 68 6.14 13.39 -19.87
N GLU A 69 6.63 14.41 -19.15
CA GLU A 69 7.95 14.99 -19.42
C GLU A 69 9.10 14.07 -19.01
N VAL A 70 8.93 13.30 -17.92
CA VAL A 70 9.94 12.34 -17.44
C VAL A 70 9.92 11.05 -18.28
N ASP A 71 8.75 10.62 -18.73
CA ASP A 71 8.51 9.43 -19.54
C ASP A 71 7.62 9.72 -20.78
N PRO A 72 8.16 10.38 -21.82
CA PRO A 72 7.38 10.82 -22.98
C PRO A 72 6.78 9.70 -23.83
N HIS A 73 7.26 8.47 -23.64
CA HIS A 73 6.84 7.30 -24.41
C HIS A 73 5.96 6.33 -23.59
N ASN A 74 5.65 6.68 -22.32
CA ASN A 74 4.91 5.83 -21.38
C ASN A 74 5.50 4.42 -21.24
N GLU A 75 6.84 4.33 -21.24
CA GLU A 75 7.55 3.05 -21.15
C GLU A 75 7.75 2.60 -19.69
N PHE A 76 7.78 3.55 -18.76
CA PHE A 76 8.23 3.37 -17.39
C PHE A 76 7.16 3.55 -16.33
N PHE A 77 6.13 4.36 -16.58
CA PHE A 77 5.10 4.67 -15.59
C PHE A 77 3.68 4.37 -16.05
N GLY A 78 2.87 3.85 -15.13
CA GLY A 78 1.41 3.90 -15.18
C GLY A 78 0.88 4.91 -14.16
N ILE A 79 -0.22 5.60 -14.49
CA ILE A 79 -0.92 6.48 -13.56
C ILE A 79 -2.28 5.85 -13.23
N GLU A 80 -2.57 5.74 -11.95
CA GLU A 80 -3.89 5.37 -11.42
C GLU A 80 -4.42 6.54 -10.58
N ASP A 81 -5.64 7.00 -10.90
CA ASP A 81 -6.34 8.04 -10.15
C ASP A 81 -7.48 7.42 -9.34
N THR A 82 -7.37 7.47 -8.02
CA THR A 82 -8.39 6.95 -7.10
C THR A 82 -9.48 7.98 -6.79
N GLY A 83 -9.37 9.19 -7.34
CA GLY A 83 -10.17 10.37 -7.00
C GLY A 83 -9.69 11.08 -5.73
N LYS A 84 -8.83 10.44 -4.93
CA LYS A 84 -8.18 11.01 -3.73
C LYS A 84 -6.69 11.13 -3.92
N ASP A 85 -6.08 10.08 -4.44
CA ASP A 85 -4.65 9.94 -4.65
C ASP A 85 -4.35 9.70 -6.13
N ILE A 86 -3.21 10.23 -6.58
CA ILE A 86 -2.59 9.95 -7.86
C ILE A 86 -1.44 8.97 -7.57
N GLU A 87 -1.58 7.75 -8.06
CA GLU A 87 -0.57 6.71 -7.92
C GLU A 87 0.21 6.54 -9.22
N ILE A 88 1.52 6.75 -9.15
CA ILE A 88 2.44 6.64 -10.28
C ILE A 88 3.32 5.42 -10.05
N ILE A 89 3.05 4.36 -10.80
CA ILE A 89 3.59 3.02 -10.56
C ILE A 89 4.59 2.68 -11.66
N LEU A 90 5.72 2.07 -11.31
CA LEU A 90 6.65 1.52 -12.29
C LEU A 90 5.98 0.41 -13.09
N THR A 91 6.02 0.51 -14.41
CA THR A 91 5.65 -0.62 -15.27
C THR A 91 6.63 -1.76 -15.02
N ILE A 92 6.18 -2.92 -14.57
CA ILE A 92 6.99 -4.15 -14.48
C ILE A 92 6.74 -4.98 -15.75
N GLU A 93 7.70 -5.80 -16.18
CA GLU A 93 7.50 -6.68 -17.33
C GLU A 93 6.30 -7.60 -17.09
N LYS A 94 5.42 -7.71 -18.10
CA LYS A 94 4.21 -8.54 -18.05
C LYS A 94 4.56 -9.98 -17.70
N ASP A 95 3.83 -10.58 -16.78
CA ASP A 95 3.90 -12.01 -16.49
C ASP A 95 3.68 -12.79 -17.79
N VAL A 96 4.67 -13.61 -18.18
CA VAL A 96 4.72 -14.31 -19.48
C VAL A 96 3.58 -15.33 -19.63
N LYS A 97 2.94 -15.76 -18.53
CA LYS A 97 1.85 -16.76 -18.55
C LYS A 97 0.47 -16.12 -18.60
N THR A 98 0.30 -14.94 -17.99
CA THR A 98 -1.02 -14.29 -17.85
C THR A 98 -1.13 -13.00 -18.66
N ASN A 99 -0.03 -12.52 -19.22
CA ASN A 99 0.10 -11.22 -19.90
C ASN A 99 -0.36 -10.03 -19.03
N ARG A 100 -0.38 -10.22 -17.71
CA ARG A 100 -0.74 -9.21 -16.70
C ARG A 100 0.49 -8.81 -15.88
N LEU A 101 0.53 -7.58 -15.41
CA LEU A 101 1.51 -7.16 -14.41
C LEU A 101 1.27 -7.97 -13.13
N LYS A 102 2.29 -8.65 -12.59
CA LYS A 102 2.23 -9.11 -11.19
C LYS A 102 2.78 -7.98 -10.34
N ASP A 103 1.89 -7.27 -9.67
CA ASP A 103 2.28 -6.25 -8.70
C ASP A 103 2.86 -6.94 -7.46
N PHE A 104 3.88 -6.33 -6.86
CA PHE A 104 4.41 -6.79 -5.59
C PHE A 104 3.34 -6.59 -4.52
N ASP A 105 2.99 -7.66 -3.81
CA ASP A 105 2.04 -7.61 -2.69
C ASP A 105 2.73 -7.81 -1.34
N LYS A 106 1.99 -7.55 -0.25
CA LYS A 106 2.53 -7.68 1.11
C LYS A 106 2.93 -9.13 1.44
N GLY A 107 2.36 -10.13 0.76
CA GLY A 107 2.74 -11.54 0.91
C GLY A 107 4.13 -11.82 0.35
N ASP A 108 4.47 -11.25 -0.82
CA ASP A 108 5.83 -11.30 -1.38
C ASP A 108 6.85 -10.70 -0.38
N GLY A 109 6.47 -9.64 0.33
CA GLY A 109 7.29 -9.04 1.40
C GLY A 109 7.56 -9.96 2.58
N ILE A 110 6.56 -10.73 3.04
CA ILE A 110 6.77 -11.73 4.11
C ILE A 110 7.74 -12.81 3.68
N ILE A 111 7.63 -13.31 2.44
CA ILE A 111 8.54 -14.34 1.93
C ILE A 111 9.98 -13.83 1.96
N PHE A 112 10.20 -12.64 1.38
CA PHE A 112 11.51 -12.00 1.35
C PHE A 112 12.10 -11.81 2.75
N LEU A 113 11.32 -11.27 3.70
CA LEU A 113 11.80 -11.05 5.07
C LEU A 113 12.09 -12.35 5.81
N ASN A 114 11.27 -13.40 5.62
CA ASN A 114 11.53 -14.70 6.24
C ASN A 114 12.86 -15.30 5.77
N GLU A 115 13.16 -15.18 4.48
CA GLU A 115 14.38 -15.70 3.87
C GLU A 115 15.61 -14.88 4.29
N GLU A 116 15.54 -13.55 4.20
CA GLU A 116 16.67 -12.67 4.51
C GLU A 116 17.01 -12.62 6.00
N LEU A 117 16.00 -12.69 6.88
CA LEU A 117 16.19 -12.58 8.33
C LEU A 117 16.11 -13.93 9.05
N ASN A 118 15.86 -15.02 8.32
CA ASN A 118 15.66 -16.36 8.86
C ASN A 118 14.63 -16.38 10.01
N LEU A 119 13.45 -15.79 9.77
CA LEU A 119 12.42 -15.58 10.80
C LEU A 119 11.77 -16.90 11.29
N GLY A 120 11.83 -17.96 10.47
CA GLY A 120 11.28 -19.27 10.83
C GLY A 120 9.75 -19.28 10.91
N ILE A 121 9.05 -18.54 10.04
CA ILE A 121 7.58 -18.48 10.07
C ILE A 121 6.92 -19.85 9.84
N GLU A 122 7.66 -20.84 9.32
CA GLU A 122 7.23 -22.22 9.21
C GLU A 122 6.96 -22.87 10.58
N GLU A 123 7.68 -22.47 11.63
CA GLU A 123 7.59 -23.06 12.97
C GLU A 123 6.37 -22.55 13.74
N GLY A 124 6.05 -21.25 13.59
CA GLY A 124 5.00 -20.57 14.33
C GLY A 124 5.21 -20.59 15.87
N PRO A 125 4.23 -20.10 16.66
CA PRO A 125 2.98 -19.47 16.23
C PRO A 125 3.22 -18.14 15.53
N ASN A 126 2.47 -17.89 14.44
CA ASN A 126 2.46 -16.61 13.75
C ASN A 126 1.20 -15.83 14.13
N LEU A 127 1.33 -14.53 14.44
CA LEU A 127 0.21 -13.61 14.57
C LEU A 127 0.28 -12.58 13.44
N ILE A 128 -0.73 -12.57 12.57
CA ILE A 128 -0.85 -11.59 11.49
C ILE A 128 -1.96 -10.60 11.83
N CYS A 129 -1.63 -9.31 11.80
CA CYS A 129 -2.58 -8.23 11.97
C CYS A 129 -2.76 -7.48 10.65
N GLY A 130 -4.00 -7.12 10.31
CA GLY A 130 -4.33 -6.37 9.10
C GLY A 130 -5.63 -5.59 9.26
N ASP A 131 -5.94 -4.76 8.29
CA ASP A 131 -7.14 -3.89 8.30
C ASP A 131 -7.80 -3.81 6.93
N THR A 132 -7.01 -3.95 5.87
CA THR A 132 -7.47 -3.82 4.48
C THR A 132 -7.38 -5.13 3.71
N ARG A 133 -8.01 -5.17 2.54
CA ARG A 133 -7.90 -6.30 1.61
C ARG A 133 -6.45 -6.55 1.15
N SER A 134 -5.59 -5.52 1.16
CA SER A 134 -4.18 -5.62 0.78
C SER A 134 -3.35 -6.49 1.74
N ASP A 135 -3.87 -6.78 2.94
CA ASP A 135 -3.20 -7.60 3.95
C ASP A 135 -3.48 -9.11 3.81
N ILE A 136 -4.51 -9.49 3.04
CA ILE A 136 -4.89 -10.90 2.84
C ILE A 136 -3.76 -11.75 2.21
N PRO A 137 -2.95 -11.24 1.27
CA PRO A 137 -1.77 -11.98 0.79
C PRO A 137 -0.80 -12.37 1.91
N MET A 138 -0.58 -11.52 2.93
CA MET A 138 0.25 -11.87 4.09
C MET A 138 -0.32 -13.05 4.86
N VAL A 139 -1.63 -13.02 5.13
CA VAL A 139 -2.35 -14.12 5.80
C VAL A 139 -2.21 -15.42 5.00
N SER A 140 -2.34 -15.33 3.68
CA SER A 140 -2.27 -16.49 2.78
C SER A 140 -0.88 -17.12 2.81
N VAL A 141 0.18 -16.30 2.75
CA VAL A 141 1.57 -16.77 2.84
C VAL A 141 1.84 -17.42 4.20
N ALA A 142 1.48 -16.76 5.31
CA ALA A 142 1.70 -17.29 6.65
C ALA A 142 0.97 -18.62 6.88
N MET A 143 -0.30 -18.72 6.48
CA MET A 143 -1.09 -19.95 6.56
C MET A 143 -0.50 -21.09 5.71
N ASN A 144 0.00 -20.79 4.52
CA ASN A 144 0.63 -21.79 3.66
C ASN A 144 1.95 -22.33 4.24
N ARG A 145 2.61 -21.56 5.12
CA ARG A 145 3.89 -21.92 5.74
C ARG A 145 3.71 -22.59 7.10
N SER A 146 2.71 -22.18 7.87
CA SER A 146 2.41 -22.77 9.18
C SER A 146 0.91 -22.82 9.47
N ASN A 147 0.44 -24.00 9.84
CA ASN A 147 -0.91 -24.23 10.35
C ASN A 147 -1.14 -23.63 11.75
N ASN A 148 -0.07 -23.15 12.41
CA ASN A 148 -0.15 -22.43 13.68
C ASN A 148 -0.13 -20.91 13.46
N THR A 149 -0.99 -20.44 12.55
CA THR A 149 -1.16 -19.02 12.24
C THR A 149 -2.49 -18.52 12.80
N TRP A 150 -2.42 -17.36 13.45
CA TRP A 150 -3.52 -16.64 14.06
C TRP A 150 -3.65 -15.29 13.38
N VAL A 151 -4.89 -14.82 13.20
CA VAL A 151 -5.17 -13.57 12.50
C VAL A 151 -6.07 -12.68 13.34
N ILE A 152 -5.73 -11.39 13.44
CA ILE A 152 -6.62 -10.36 13.98
C ILE A 152 -6.77 -9.26 12.92
N PHE A 153 -7.99 -9.03 12.45
CA PHE A 153 -8.28 -7.94 11.52
C PHE A 153 -9.05 -6.81 12.19
N VAL A 154 -8.65 -5.57 11.92
CA VAL A 154 -9.33 -4.37 12.38
C VAL A 154 -10.25 -3.89 11.25
N THR A 155 -11.52 -4.31 11.27
CA THR A 155 -12.46 -3.96 10.20
C THR A 155 -13.92 -4.19 10.60
N GLU A 156 -14.80 -3.32 10.12
CA GLU A 156 -16.24 -3.54 10.15
C GLU A 156 -16.78 -4.16 8.84
N ASP A 157 -15.97 -4.20 7.78
CA ASP A 157 -16.36 -4.66 6.45
C ASP A 157 -16.54 -6.19 6.40
N ASP A 158 -17.78 -6.62 6.17
CA ASP A 158 -18.13 -8.04 6.15
C ASP A 158 -17.54 -8.81 4.94
N ASP A 159 -17.25 -8.13 3.82
CA ASP A 159 -16.56 -8.76 2.69
C ASP A 159 -15.11 -9.06 3.03
N ILE A 160 -14.42 -8.15 3.72
CA ILE A 160 -13.07 -8.40 4.24
C ILE A 160 -13.10 -9.54 5.26
N LYS A 161 -14.03 -9.51 6.23
CA LYS A 161 -14.17 -10.60 7.22
C LYS A 161 -14.36 -11.96 6.55
N ARG A 162 -15.25 -12.06 5.55
CA ARG A 162 -15.47 -13.30 4.78
C ARG A 162 -14.22 -13.75 4.04
N ALA A 163 -13.51 -12.81 3.41
CA ALA A 163 -12.30 -13.13 2.65
C ALA A 163 -11.17 -13.64 3.55
N VAL A 164 -10.96 -13.02 4.72
CA VAL A 164 -9.97 -13.46 5.72
C VAL A 164 -10.31 -14.83 6.29
N ASN A 165 -11.57 -15.05 6.71
CA ASN A 165 -12.03 -16.35 7.23
C ASN A 165 -11.83 -17.50 6.24
N LYS A 166 -11.99 -17.23 4.94
CA LYS A 166 -11.78 -18.22 3.89
C LYS A 166 -10.31 -18.69 3.81
N VAL A 167 -9.37 -17.81 4.16
CA VAL A 167 -7.92 -18.10 4.13
C VAL A 167 -7.46 -18.69 5.48
N CYS A 168 -7.88 -18.10 6.60
CA CYS A 168 -7.50 -18.53 7.94
C CYS A 168 -8.74 -18.70 8.84
N PRO A 169 -9.08 -19.95 9.23
CA PRO A 169 -10.19 -20.20 10.16
C PRO A 169 -9.96 -19.65 11.58
N ARG A 170 -8.70 -19.48 12.00
CA ARG A 170 -8.34 -18.87 13.29
C ARG A 170 -8.21 -17.36 13.18
N SER A 171 -9.27 -16.72 12.69
CA SER A 171 -9.33 -15.27 12.53
C SER A 171 -10.32 -14.63 13.51
N PHE A 172 -9.89 -13.50 14.07
CA PHE A 172 -10.68 -12.65 14.94
C PHE A 172 -10.79 -11.26 14.34
N PHE A 173 -11.88 -10.56 14.65
CA PHE A 173 -12.17 -9.25 14.10
C PHE A 173 -12.50 -8.28 15.23
N VAL A 174 -11.87 -7.11 15.17
CA VAL A 174 -12.13 -5.99 16.07
C VAL A 174 -12.49 -4.78 15.23
N THR A 175 -13.21 -3.82 15.80
CA THR A 175 -13.65 -2.61 15.08
C THR A 175 -12.56 -1.54 15.04
N GLU A 176 -11.71 -1.50 16.07
CA GLU A 176 -10.74 -0.43 16.29
C GLU A 176 -9.37 -0.99 16.73
N PRO A 177 -8.25 -0.34 16.33
CA PRO A 177 -6.91 -0.75 16.73
C PRO A 177 -6.72 -0.79 18.26
N ASP A 178 -7.40 0.09 18.99
CA ASP A 178 -7.33 0.20 20.45
C ASP A 178 -7.74 -1.10 21.15
N THR A 179 -8.70 -1.83 20.59
CA THR A 179 -9.10 -3.14 21.12
C THR A 179 -7.94 -4.15 21.00
N LEU A 180 -7.24 -4.17 19.85
CA LEU A 180 -6.06 -5.02 19.66
C LEU A 180 -4.94 -4.64 20.63
N ILE A 181 -4.69 -3.34 20.81
CA ILE A 181 -3.66 -2.85 21.74
C ILE A 181 -4.01 -3.25 23.18
N ALA A 182 -5.26 -3.09 23.61
CA ALA A 182 -5.71 -3.49 24.94
C ALA A 182 -5.60 -5.00 25.17
N LEU A 183 -5.90 -5.82 24.16
CA LEU A 183 -5.70 -7.28 24.21
C LEU A 183 -4.22 -7.62 24.41
N LEU A 184 -3.33 -7.03 23.62
CA LEU A 184 -1.88 -7.24 23.73
C LEU A 184 -1.35 -6.79 25.09
N ASP A 185 -1.75 -5.61 25.58
CA ASP A 185 -1.40 -5.13 26.93
C ASP A 185 -1.87 -6.10 28.02
N SER A 186 -3.10 -6.61 27.92
CA SER A 186 -3.62 -7.58 28.90
C SER A 186 -2.81 -8.88 28.95
N LEU A 187 -2.22 -9.31 27.82
CA LEU A 187 -1.35 -10.49 27.77
C LEU A 187 -0.02 -10.24 28.47
N THR A 188 0.49 -9.00 28.47
CA THR A 188 1.72 -8.65 29.19
C THR A 188 1.53 -8.58 30.71
N ARG A 189 0.30 -8.36 31.18
CA ARG A 189 -0.03 -8.24 32.62
C ARG A 189 -0.42 -9.56 33.29
N ARG A 190 -0.53 -10.65 32.52
CA ARG A 190 -0.77 -11.98 33.07
C ARG A 190 0.56 -12.61 33.48
N GLU A 191 1.00 -12.32 34.69
CA GLU A 191 1.91 -13.17 35.47
C GLU A 191 1.10 -14.14 36.36
#